data_AF-A0A0A1ZU30-F1
#
_entry.id   AF-A0A0A1ZU30-F1
#
_cell.length_a   1.000
_cell.length_b   1.000
_cell.length_c   1.000
_cell.angle_alpha   90.00
_cell.angle_beta   90.00
_cell.angle_gamma   90.00
#
_symmetry.space_group_name_H-M   'P 1'
#
loop_
_entity.id
_entity.type
_entity.pdbx_description
1 polymer ?
#
loop_
_entity_poly.entity_id
_entity_poly.type
_entity_poly.pdbx_seq_one_letter_code
_entity_poly.pdbx_strand_id
1 'polypeptide(L)'
;MRGVASKGNTIAFGQFALQAQDCGWVTARQIEASRRAMTRYIKRGGQIWIRIFPDKPVTMRPAETRMGSGKGNPEFWVAVVKPGRILFEMGGEDITEETAKEAMRLAQYKLPVKTKFISIDKDLEASSKEETKNSKKSQKEVKQ
;
A
#
# COMPACT_ATOMS: atom_id res chain seq x y z
N MET A 1 8.07 10.88 8.55
CA MET A 1 8.72 10.29 7.36
C MET A 1 8.70 11.31 6.25
N ARG A 2 9.73 11.39 5.42
CA ARG A 2 9.78 12.35 4.31
C ARG A 2 10.09 11.62 3.00
N GLY A 3 9.55 12.16 1.92
CA GLY A 3 9.74 11.67 0.56
C GLY A 3 8.79 10.56 0.13
N VAL A 4 8.85 10.26 -1.17
CA VAL A 4 8.11 9.19 -1.84
C VAL A 4 8.85 7.85 -1.76
N ALA A 5 8.12 6.76 -1.98
CA ALA A 5 8.71 5.43 -2.04
C ALA A 5 9.61 5.29 -3.28
N SER A 6 10.88 4.99 -3.07
CA SER A 6 11.84 4.71 -4.16
C SER A 6 11.88 3.23 -4.56
N LYS A 7 11.33 2.33 -3.72
CA LYS A 7 11.31 0.88 -3.93
C LYS A 7 9.92 0.32 -3.69
N GLY A 8 9.57 -0.74 -4.42
CA GLY A 8 8.31 -1.46 -4.25
C GLY A 8 7.08 -0.60 -4.53
N ASN A 9 7.22 0.35 -5.45
CA ASN A 9 6.21 1.27 -5.96
C ASN A 9 5.52 0.74 -7.23
N THR A 10 6.04 -0.31 -7.85
CA THR A 10 5.49 -1.00 -9.02
C THR A 10 4.92 -2.37 -8.66
N ILE A 11 3.90 -2.79 -9.39
CA ILE A 11 3.28 -4.11 -9.29
C ILE A 11 4.30 -5.13 -9.85
N ALA A 12 4.57 -6.23 -9.13
CA ALA A 12 5.51 -7.25 -9.65
C ALA A 12 4.96 -8.66 -9.79
N PHE A 13 3.90 -9.02 -9.07
CA PHE A 13 3.37 -10.39 -9.09
C PHE A 13 1.91 -10.43 -9.53
N GLY A 14 1.07 -9.58 -8.94
CA GLY A 14 -0.37 -9.54 -9.25
C GLY A 14 -0.72 -8.72 -10.48
N GLN A 15 -2.02 -8.62 -10.76
CA GLN A 15 -2.59 -7.73 -11.78
C GLN A 15 -3.16 -6.45 -11.16
N PHE A 16 -3.57 -6.55 -9.89
CA PHE A 16 -4.17 -5.47 -9.12
C PHE A 16 -3.36 -5.21 -7.86
N ALA A 17 -3.31 -3.96 -7.42
CA ALA A 17 -2.58 -3.63 -6.21
C ALA A 17 -3.19 -2.47 -5.42
N LEU A 18 -2.79 -2.41 -4.15
CA LEU A 18 -3.17 -1.35 -3.23
C LEU A 18 -1.95 -0.51 -2.87
N GLN A 19 -1.93 0.73 -3.35
CA GLN A 19 -0.85 1.68 -3.17
C GLN A 19 -1.15 2.66 -2.04
N ALA A 20 -0.18 2.96 -1.18
CA ALA A 20 -0.31 3.98 -0.14
C ALA A 20 -0.21 5.40 -0.73
N GLN A 21 -1.09 6.30 -0.31
CA GLN A 21 -1.02 7.72 -0.64
C GLN A 21 -0.35 8.55 0.46
N ASP A 22 -0.51 8.14 1.71
CA ASP A 22 0.06 8.82 2.87
C ASP A 22 1.22 8.03 3.49
N CYS A 23 2.06 8.73 4.25
CA CYS A 23 3.06 8.08 5.08
C CYS A 23 2.45 7.63 6.42
N GLY A 24 2.89 6.48 6.93
CA GLY A 24 2.42 5.99 8.23
C GLY A 24 3.13 4.74 8.71
N TRP A 25 2.84 4.34 9.94
CA TRP A 25 3.21 3.02 10.47
C TRP A 25 2.04 2.07 10.33
N VAL A 26 2.31 0.89 9.78
CA VAL A 26 1.34 -0.19 9.69
C VAL A 26 1.82 -1.34 10.57
N THR A 27 1.02 -1.71 11.56
CA THR A 27 1.35 -2.80 12.49
C THR A 27 1.13 -4.17 11.85
N ALA A 28 1.81 -5.20 12.38
CA ALA A 28 1.58 -6.59 11.95
C ALA A 28 0.09 -7.00 12.04
N ARG A 29 -0.62 -6.53 13.08
CA ARG A 29 -2.05 -6.80 13.29
C ARG A 29 -2.92 -6.22 12.17
N GLN A 30 -2.60 -5.01 11.70
CA GLN A 30 -3.32 -4.37 10.60
C GLN A 30 -3.06 -5.07 9.27
N ILE A 31 -1.80 -5.47 9.00
CA ILE A 31 -1.45 -6.24 7.80
C ILE A 31 -2.27 -7.53 7.74
N GLU A 32 -2.34 -8.25 8.86
CA GLU A 32 -3.10 -9.50 8.95
C GLU A 32 -4.62 -9.28 8.87
N ALA A 33 -5.14 -8.21 9.48
CA ALA A 33 -6.55 -7.85 9.37
C ALA A 33 -6.96 -7.53 7.93
N SER A 34 -6.13 -6.78 7.19
CA SER A 34 -6.32 -6.51 5.76
C SER A 34 -6.27 -7.80 4.94
N ARG A 35 -5.27 -8.68 5.18
CA ARG A 35 -5.16 -9.97 4.50
C ARG A 35 -6.39 -10.85 4.71
N ARG A 36 -6.86 -10.97 5.96
CA ARG A 36 -8.08 -11.74 6.31
C ARG A 36 -9.35 -11.14 5.69
N ALA A 37 -9.43 -9.81 5.54
CA ALA A 37 -10.55 -9.17 4.87
C ALA A 37 -10.59 -9.53 3.38
N MET A 38 -9.45 -9.42 2.69
CA MET A 38 -9.33 -9.79 1.27
C MET A 38 -9.62 -11.27 1.04
N THR A 39 -8.97 -12.15 1.83
CA THR A 39 -9.11 -13.61 1.70
C THR A 39 -10.57 -14.06 1.89
N ARG A 40 -11.31 -13.45 2.83
CA ARG A 40 -12.72 -13.79 3.06
C ARG A 40 -13.60 -13.40 1.87
N TYR A 41 -13.29 -12.33 1.17
CA TYR A 41 -14.06 -11.88 0.01
C TYR A 41 -13.82 -12.77 -1.21
N ILE A 42 -12.56 -13.07 -1.51
CA ILE A 42 -12.16 -13.91 -2.67
C ILE A 42 -12.36 -15.41 -2.43
N LYS A 43 -12.67 -15.83 -1.18
CA LYS A 43 -12.85 -17.22 -0.75
C LYS A 43 -11.61 -18.07 -1.05
N ARG A 44 -11.69 -18.97 -2.04
CA ARG A 44 -10.59 -19.85 -2.51
C ARG A 44 -10.01 -19.41 -3.85
N GLY A 45 -10.57 -18.38 -4.49
CA GLY A 45 -10.09 -17.88 -5.78
C GLY A 45 -8.95 -16.89 -5.60
N GLY A 46 -7.95 -16.97 -6.49
CA GLY A 46 -6.85 -16.02 -6.58
C GLY A 46 -5.76 -16.13 -5.52
N GLN A 47 -4.74 -15.31 -5.70
CA GLN A 47 -3.55 -15.21 -4.85
C GLN A 47 -3.41 -13.77 -4.34
N ILE A 48 -2.97 -13.64 -3.09
CA ILE A 48 -2.69 -12.35 -2.45
C ILE A 48 -1.22 -12.32 -2.08
N TRP A 49 -0.53 -11.26 -2.50
CA TRP A 49 0.84 -10.99 -2.07
C TRP A 49 0.86 -9.84 -1.08
N ILE A 50 1.56 -10.04 0.03
CA ILE A 50 1.84 -9.00 1.01
C ILE A 50 3.19 -8.39 0.63
N ARG A 51 3.20 -7.09 0.32
CA ARG A 51 4.40 -6.40 -0.20
C ARG A 51 5.18 -5.66 0.88
N ILE A 52 4.64 -5.59 2.10
CA ILE A 52 5.25 -4.95 3.25
C ILE A 52 5.48 -5.96 4.37
N PHE A 53 6.58 -5.79 5.10
CA PHE A 53 6.93 -6.64 6.24
C PHE A 53 7.18 -5.75 7.46
N PRO A 54 6.69 -6.13 8.65
CA PRO A 54 6.91 -5.36 9.87
C PRO A 54 8.32 -5.63 10.43
N ASP A 55 9.31 -4.89 9.93
CA ASP A 55 10.73 -5.04 10.23
C ASP A 55 11.24 -4.09 11.31
N LYS A 56 10.45 -3.11 11.74
CA LYS A 56 10.87 -2.13 12.75
C LYS A 56 10.26 -2.44 14.12
N PRO A 57 11.08 -2.68 15.16
CA PRO A 57 10.57 -2.88 16.52
C PRO A 57 10.21 -1.54 17.17
N VAL A 58 9.08 -1.52 17.87
CA VAL A 58 8.63 -0.39 18.70
C VAL A 58 8.66 -0.82 20.16
N THR A 59 9.35 -0.04 20.98
CA THR A 59 9.48 -0.29 22.43
C THR A 59 8.46 0.53 23.20
N MET A 60 7.84 -0.08 24.22
CA MET A 60 6.93 0.62 25.12
C MET A 60 7.33 0.38 26.58
N ARG A 61 7.01 1.35 27.44
CA ARG A 61 7.11 1.21 28.89
C ARG A 61 5.70 1.05 29.45
N PRO A 62 5.50 0.26 30.51
CA PRO A 62 4.23 0.18 31.18
C PRO A 62 3.78 1.57 31.66
N ALA A 63 2.48 1.85 31.55
CA ALA A 63 1.90 3.16 31.88
C ALA A 63 2.12 3.57 33.34
N GLU A 64 2.35 2.61 34.23
CA GLU A 64 2.51 2.80 35.67
C GLU A 64 3.94 3.17 36.10
N THR A 65 4.88 3.27 35.16
CA THR A 65 6.30 3.54 35.48
C THR A 65 6.66 5.03 35.38
N ARG A 66 7.53 5.51 36.28
CA ARG A 66 8.08 6.87 36.21
C ARG A 66 9.07 7.02 35.04
N MET A 67 9.28 8.26 34.62
CA MET A 67 10.30 8.61 33.62
C MET A 67 11.72 8.32 34.15
N GLY A 68 12.63 7.87 33.28
CA GLY A 68 14.02 7.48 33.64
C GLY A 68 14.23 5.96 33.69
N SER A 69 15.47 5.47 33.84
CA SER A 69 15.85 4.02 33.83
C SER A 69 15.97 3.33 32.45
N GLY A 70 16.25 4.07 31.37
CA GLY A 70 16.62 3.49 30.06
C GLY A 70 15.47 3.22 29.08
N LYS A 71 15.69 2.38 28.06
CA LYS A 71 14.68 2.05 27.03
C LYS A 71 13.79 0.89 27.49
N GLY A 72 12.50 0.93 27.12
CA GLY A 72 11.57 -0.18 27.38
C GLY A 72 11.82 -1.39 26.48
N ASN A 73 11.08 -2.48 26.75
CA ASN A 73 11.13 -3.70 25.94
C ASN A 73 10.40 -3.50 24.58
N PRO A 74 10.84 -4.14 23.48
CA PRO A 74 10.10 -4.20 22.24
C PRO A 74 8.73 -4.87 22.45
N GLU A 75 7.64 -4.19 22.11
CA GLU A 75 6.28 -4.69 22.30
C GLU A 75 5.65 -5.15 20.99
N PHE A 76 5.83 -4.39 19.91
CA PHE A 76 5.27 -4.72 18.61
C PHE A 76 6.17 -4.26 17.46
N TRP A 77 5.90 -4.83 16.28
CA TRP A 77 6.63 -4.54 15.06
C TRP A 77 5.74 -3.77 14.09
N VAL A 78 6.34 -2.79 13.41
CA VAL A 78 5.69 -1.92 12.44
C VAL A 78 6.42 -1.93 11.11
N ALA A 79 5.67 -1.84 10.04
CA ALA A 79 6.15 -1.53 8.70
C ALA A 79 6.11 -0.01 8.49
N VAL A 80 7.22 0.54 8.03
CA VAL A 80 7.37 1.96 7.70
C VAL A 80 6.90 2.19 6.26
N VAL A 81 5.74 2.81 6.09
CA VAL A 81 5.13 3.04 4.77
C VAL A 81 5.31 4.49 4.32
N LYS A 82 5.76 4.64 3.07
CA LYS A 82 5.86 5.94 2.36
C LYS A 82 4.81 6.03 1.24
N PRO A 83 4.39 7.26 0.85
CA PRO A 83 3.55 7.49 -0.32
C PRO A 83 4.12 6.82 -1.57
N GLY A 84 3.27 6.20 -2.37
CA GLY A 84 3.63 5.45 -3.59
C GLY A 84 4.03 4.00 -3.34
N ARG A 85 4.18 3.55 -2.09
CA ARG A 85 4.52 2.15 -1.80
C ARG A 85 3.32 1.24 -2.02
N ILE A 86 3.51 0.13 -2.71
CA ILE A 86 2.51 -0.93 -2.82
C ILE A 86 2.50 -1.78 -1.55
N LEU A 87 1.31 -1.96 -0.98
CA LEU A 87 1.07 -2.68 0.27
C LEU A 87 0.66 -4.13 0.03
N PHE A 88 -0.26 -4.32 -0.92
CA PHE A 88 -0.80 -5.63 -1.29
C PHE A 88 -0.94 -5.73 -2.79
N GLU A 89 -0.78 -6.94 -3.31
CA GLU A 89 -1.11 -7.28 -4.69
C GLU A 89 -2.10 -8.44 -4.70
N MET A 90 -2.90 -8.52 -5.76
CA MET A 90 -3.87 -9.57 -6.00
C MET A 90 -3.85 -9.95 -7.48
N GLY A 91 -4.07 -11.23 -7.75
CA GLY A 91 -4.06 -11.78 -9.10
C GLY A 91 -4.51 -13.23 -9.10
N GLY A 92 -4.64 -13.79 -10.30
CA GLY A 92 -5.16 -15.14 -10.52
C GLY A 92 -6.24 -15.12 -11.60
N GLU A 93 -6.43 -16.26 -12.28
CA GLU A 93 -7.32 -16.38 -13.44
C GLU A 93 -8.78 -16.05 -13.11
N ASP A 94 -9.22 -16.34 -11.88
CA ASP A 94 -10.60 -16.14 -11.44
C ASP A 94 -10.90 -14.71 -10.94
N ILE A 95 -9.92 -13.80 -10.94
CA ILE A 95 -10.06 -12.46 -10.33
C ILE A 95 -10.39 -11.41 -11.39
N THR A 96 -11.66 -11.00 -11.41
CA THR A 96 -12.11 -9.82 -12.18
C THR A 96 -11.75 -8.51 -11.47
N GLU A 97 -11.69 -7.41 -12.22
CA GLU A 97 -11.38 -6.08 -11.66
C GLU A 97 -12.40 -5.69 -10.56
N GLU A 98 -13.69 -5.98 -10.77
CA GLU A 98 -14.75 -5.66 -9.81
C GLU A 98 -14.54 -6.39 -8.48
N THR A 99 -14.22 -7.68 -8.55
CA THR A 99 -13.92 -8.51 -7.39
C THR A 99 -12.69 -8.00 -6.65
N ALA A 100 -11.62 -7.68 -7.38
CA ALA A 100 -10.39 -7.14 -6.80
C ALA A 100 -10.63 -5.78 -6.14
N LYS A 101 -11.41 -4.90 -6.78
CA LYS A 101 -11.72 -3.57 -6.28
C LYS A 101 -12.50 -3.63 -4.97
N GLU A 102 -13.52 -4.48 -4.86
CA GLU A 102 -14.27 -4.66 -3.62
C GLU A 102 -13.44 -5.31 -2.51
N ALA A 103 -12.66 -6.36 -2.83
CA ALA A 103 -11.76 -6.99 -1.87
C ALA A 103 -10.74 -5.99 -1.32
N MET A 104 -10.13 -5.20 -2.21
CA MET A 104 -9.16 -4.17 -1.83
C MET A 104 -9.83 -3.06 -1.04
N ARG A 105 -11.05 -2.61 -1.40
CA ARG A 105 -11.83 -1.62 -0.64
C ARG A 105 -12.01 -2.04 0.82
N LEU A 106 -12.38 -3.30 1.06
CA LEU A 106 -12.51 -3.86 2.41
C LEU A 106 -11.17 -3.85 3.18
N ALA A 107 -10.07 -4.08 2.48
CA ALA A 107 -8.73 -4.03 3.05
C ALA A 107 -8.31 -2.61 3.47
N GLN A 108 -8.70 -1.59 2.70
CA GLN A 108 -8.36 -0.18 2.97
C GLN A 108 -8.89 0.26 4.35
N TYR A 109 -10.10 -0.15 4.72
CA TYR A 109 -10.71 0.19 6.02
C TYR A 109 -9.97 -0.41 7.22
N LYS A 110 -9.03 -1.34 7.02
CA LYS A 110 -8.20 -1.92 8.09
C LYS A 110 -6.85 -1.23 8.22
N LEU A 111 -6.50 -0.36 7.29
CA LEU A 111 -5.21 0.33 7.25
C LEU A 111 -5.32 1.74 7.85
N PRO A 112 -4.27 2.22 8.53
CA PRO A 112 -4.24 3.57 9.11
C PRO A 112 -3.80 4.65 8.09
N VAL A 113 -3.65 4.30 6.80
CA VAL A 113 -3.18 5.20 5.74
C VAL A 113 -4.17 5.24 4.59
N LYS A 114 -4.29 6.39 3.91
CA LYS A 114 -5.05 6.47 2.66
C LYS A 114 -4.37 5.62 1.59
N THR A 115 -5.19 4.93 0.81
CA THR A 115 -4.71 4.03 -0.24
C THR A 115 -5.49 4.23 -1.53
N LYS A 116 -4.85 3.89 -2.65
CA LYS A 116 -5.41 3.93 -4.00
C LYS A 116 -5.33 2.53 -4.59
N PHE A 117 -6.40 2.12 -5.25
CA PHE A 117 -6.40 0.92 -6.08
C PHE A 117 -5.75 1.21 -7.43
N ILE A 118 -4.86 0.32 -7.86
CA ILE A 118 -4.18 0.40 -9.16
C ILE A 118 -4.30 -0.95 -9.87
N SER A 119 -4.33 -0.91 -11.19
CA SER A 119 -4.31 -2.09 -12.05
C SER A 119 -3.24 -1.91 -13.14
N ILE A 120 -2.63 -3.01 -13.57
CA ILE A 120 -1.60 -3.00 -14.62
C ILE A 120 -2.10 -2.26 -15.88
N ASP A 121 -3.33 -2.56 -16.32
CA ASP A 121 -3.89 -1.99 -17.54
C ASP A 121 -4.17 -0.48 -17.42
N LYS A 122 -4.62 -0.02 -16.24
CA LYS A 122 -4.96 1.41 -16.04
C LYS A 122 -3.74 2.28 -15.80
N ASP A 123 -2.68 1.76 -15.19
CA ASP A 123 -1.45 2.53 -14.99
C ASP A 123 -0.74 2.77 -16.33
N LEU A 124 -0.76 1.80 -17.27
CA LEU A 124 -0.26 1.99 -18.64
C LEU A 124 -1.03 3.10 -19.38
N GLU A 125 -2.37 3.13 -19.25
CA GLU A 125 -3.16 4.21 -19.84
C GLU A 125 -2.93 5.57 -19.18
N ALA A 126 -2.75 5.62 -17.86
CA ALA A 126 -2.57 6.86 -17.11
C ALA A 126 -1.22 7.52 -17.43
N SER A 127 -0.14 6.75 -17.49
CA SER A 127 1.19 7.22 -17.90
C SER A 127 1.18 7.73 -19.35
N SER A 128 0.49 7.02 -20.25
CA SER A 128 0.33 7.42 -21.65
C SER A 128 -0.43 8.75 -21.81
N LYS A 129 -1.45 8.99 -20.96
CA LYS A 129 -2.28 10.20 -20.95
C LYS A 129 -1.58 11.41 -20.31
N GLU A 130 -0.72 11.19 -19.32
CA GLU A 130 0.10 12.26 -18.72
C GLU A 130 1.22 12.72 -19.66
N GLU A 131 1.90 11.80 -20.35
CA GLU A 131 2.93 12.14 -21.34
C GLU A 131 2.37 12.93 -22.53
N THR A 132 1.19 12.55 -23.05
CA THR A 132 0.52 13.31 -24.14
C THR A 132 0.01 14.68 -23.70
N LYS A 133 -0.31 14.89 -22.42
CA LYS A 133 -0.66 16.21 -21.91
C LYS A 133 0.57 17.10 -21.74
N ASN A 134 1.68 16.56 -21.25
CA ASN A 134 2.92 17.31 -21.07
C ASN A 134 3.54 17.73 -22.41
N SER A 135 3.53 16.85 -23.43
CA SER A 135 4.03 17.20 -24.76
C SER A 135 3.20 18.29 -25.45
N LYS A 136 1.87 18.24 -25.33
CA LYS A 136 0.95 19.27 -25.86
C LYS A 136 1.09 20.62 -25.14
N LYS A 137 1.42 20.62 -23.85
CA LYS A 137 1.67 21.85 -23.08
C LYS A 137 2.97 22.52 -23.52
N SER A 138 4.03 21.74 -23.67
CA SER A 138 5.34 22.23 -24.11
C SER A 138 5.32 22.76 -25.56
N GLN A 139 4.56 22.14 -26.47
CA GLN A 139 4.38 22.66 -27.84
C GLN A 139 3.56 23.96 -27.93
N LYS A 140 2.75 24.27 -26.91
CA LYS A 140 2.00 25.54 -26.83
C LYS A 140 2.84 26.69 -26.28
N GLU A 141 3.77 26.44 -25.36
CA GLU A 141 4.68 27.45 -24.79
C GLU A 141 5.78 27.88 -25.77
N VAL A 142 6.20 27.01 -26.71
CA VAL A 142 7.23 27.35 -27.72
C VAL A 142 6.65 28.14 -28.92
N LYS A 143 5.33 28.24 -29.05
CA LYS A 143 4.63 28.97 -30.11
C LYS A 143 4.09 30.35 -29.68
N GLN A 144 4.50 30.84 -28.51
CA GLN A 144 4.26 32.20 -28.03
C GLN A 144 5.54 33.02 -28.05
#